data_AF-A0A7J8VJC1-F1
#
_entry.id   AF-A0A7J8VJC1-F1
#
_cell.length_a   1.000
_cell.length_b   1.000
_cell.length_c   1.000
_cell.angle_alpha   90.00
_cell.angle_beta   90.00
_cell.angle_gamma   90.00
#
_symmetry.space_group_name_H-M   'P 1'
#
loop_
_entity.id
_entity.type
_entity.pdbx_description
1 polymer ?
#
loop_
_entity_poly.entity_id
_entity_poly.type
_entity_poly.pdbx_seq_one_letter_code
_entity_poly.pdbx_strand_id
1 'polypeptide(L)'
;MIEAERLLLATALQDPANQRFVLLSDSCVPLYNFSYIYRYLMASSRSFVDSFLDLKDGRYHPKMAPVVPRDKWRKGSQWISLIRSHAEVVVDDEVVLPVFKKFCKRRPAVDTSKGKLNLVSEFNPQMNAIRLTDWGIKLQKQHNCIPDEHYVPTLIAMSELEGDIERRTLTYTLWNQSATKMDNKAWHPVTFNYADASPKRLKEIKDINHVHYESEARTEWCQTNSTFVPCFLFARKFSRGAAMRLLSEGVVGPFDASSLLGNS
;
A
#
# COMPACT_ATOMS: atom_id res chain seq x y z
N MET A 1 -11.72 1.61 0.74
CA MET A 1 -10.43 1.80 0.06
C MET A 1 -10.24 0.72 -1.00
N ILE A 2 -10.09 -0.56 -0.63
CA ILE A 2 -9.96 -1.68 -1.59
C ILE A 2 -11.03 -1.66 -2.68
N GLU A 3 -12.31 -1.44 -2.33
CA GLU A 3 -13.38 -1.39 -3.35
C GLU A 3 -13.20 -0.23 -4.34
N ALA A 4 -12.68 0.91 -3.89
CA ALA A 4 -12.39 2.04 -4.76
C ALA A 4 -11.20 1.72 -5.68
N GLU A 5 -10.16 1.09 -5.14
CA GLU A 5 -9.00 0.63 -5.93
C GLU A 5 -9.43 -0.39 -7.00
N ARG A 6 -10.27 -1.36 -6.64
CA ARG A 6 -10.83 -2.34 -7.59
C ARG A 6 -11.67 -1.67 -8.66
N LEU A 7 -12.48 -0.66 -8.32
CA LEU A 7 -13.27 0.07 -9.31
C LEU A 7 -12.37 0.86 -10.28
N LEU A 8 -11.29 1.48 -9.78
CA LEU A 8 -10.30 2.16 -10.62
C LEU A 8 -9.61 1.17 -11.57
N LEU A 9 -9.19 0.01 -11.06
CA LEU A 9 -8.59 -1.06 -11.88
C LEU A 9 -9.58 -1.58 -12.93
N ALA A 10 -10.82 -1.89 -12.54
CA ALA A 10 -11.84 -2.39 -13.45
C ALA A 10 -12.14 -1.41 -14.57
N THR A 11 -12.18 -0.11 -14.26
CA THR A 11 -12.38 0.96 -15.25
C THR A 11 -11.19 1.04 -16.18
N ALA A 12 -9.96 1.04 -15.65
CA ALA A 12 -8.75 1.11 -16.47
C ALA A 12 -8.55 -0.14 -17.35
N LEU A 13 -8.99 -1.32 -16.91
CA LEU A 13 -8.91 -2.57 -17.67
C LEU A 13 -9.80 -2.59 -18.92
N GLN A 14 -10.80 -1.71 -19.01
CA GLN A 14 -11.66 -1.62 -20.21
C GLN A 14 -10.87 -1.24 -21.46
N ASP A 15 -9.77 -0.50 -21.31
CA ASP A 15 -8.84 -0.23 -22.40
C ASP A 15 -7.83 -1.39 -22.53
N PRO A 16 -7.82 -2.13 -23.66
CA PRO A 16 -6.84 -3.19 -23.89
C PRO A 16 -5.41 -2.67 -24.03
N ALA A 17 -5.19 -1.38 -24.31
CA ALA A 17 -3.86 -0.78 -24.37
C ALA A 17 -3.23 -0.61 -22.96
N ASN A 18 -4.02 -0.64 -21.89
CA ASN A 18 -3.52 -0.56 -20.54
C ASN A 18 -2.89 -1.91 -20.11
N GLN A 19 -1.54 -1.91 -20.05
CA GLN A 19 -0.73 -3.08 -19.70
C GLN A 19 -0.09 -3.00 -18.31
N ARG A 20 -0.06 -1.81 -17.69
CA ARG A 20 0.51 -1.54 -16.37
C ARG A 20 -0.44 -0.67 -15.56
N PHE A 21 -0.59 -0.99 -14.28
CA PHE A 21 -1.52 -0.33 -13.37
C PHE A 21 -0.76 0.08 -12.11
N VAL A 22 -0.61 1.38 -11.88
CA VAL A 22 0.16 1.92 -10.75
C VAL A 22 -0.76 2.73 -9.85
N LEU A 23 -0.82 2.39 -8.56
CA LEU A 23 -1.53 3.21 -7.58
C LEU A 23 -0.62 4.31 -7.04
N LEU A 24 -1.12 5.54 -7.03
CA LEU A 24 -0.45 6.74 -6.50
C LEU A 24 -1.47 7.62 -5.77
N SER A 25 -1.00 8.49 -4.86
CA SER A 25 -1.82 9.56 -4.25
C SER A 25 -1.39 10.94 -4.70
N ASP A 26 -2.20 11.94 -4.33
CA ASP A 26 -1.94 13.39 -4.42
C ASP A 26 -0.61 13.88 -3.84
N SER A 27 0.08 13.01 -3.10
CA SER A 27 1.25 13.30 -2.30
C SER A 27 2.41 12.35 -2.63
N CYS A 28 2.26 11.56 -3.69
CA CYS A 28 3.35 10.88 -4.37
C CYS A 28 4.01 11.83 -5.38
N VAL A 29 5.32 11.70 -5.53
CA VAL A 29 6.10 12.43 -6.55
C VAL A 29 6.92 11.43 -7.37
N PRO A 30 7.09 11.63 -8.68
CA PRO A 30 8.01 10.82 -9.47
C PRO A 30 9.46 11.17 -9.13
N LEU A 31 10.32 10.16 -9.06
CA LEU A 31 11.77 10.34 -8.87
C LEU A 31 12.50 10.48 -10.21
N TYR A 32 11.93 9.96 -11.29
CA TYR A 32 12.51 9.98 -12.64
C TYR A 32 11.51 10.55 -13.63
N ASN A 33 11.96 10.98 -14.81
CA ASN A 33 11.05 11.44 -15.85
C ASN A 33 10.13 10.31 -16.31
N PHE A 34 9.01 10.70 -16.94
CA PHE A 34 7.99 9.74 -17.37
C PHE A 34 8.56 8.67 -18.30
N SER A 35 9.41 9.06 -19.26
CA SER A 35 9.99 8.11 -20.23
C SER A 35 10.85 7.02 -19.58
N TYR A 36 11.59 7.36 -18.52
CA TYR A 36 12.34 6.37 -17.75
C TYR A 36 11.40 5.44 -17.00
N ILE A 37 10.41 5.99 -16.29
CA ILE A 37 9.42 5.22 -15.52
C ILE A 37 8.66 4.26 -16.45
N TYR A 38 8.19 4.75 -17.59
CA TYR A 38 7.49 3.96 -18.59
C TYR A 38 8.33 2.79 -19.07
N ARG A 39 9.58 3.04 -19.52
CA ARG A 39 10.48 1.97 -19.98
C ARG A 39 10.79 0.96 -18.88
N TYR A 40 11.02 1.42 -17.64
CA TYR A 40 11.25 0.53 -16.50
C TYR A 40 10.06 -0.42 -16.28
N LEU A 41 8.85 0.14 -16.22
CA LEU A 41 7.63 -0.65 -15.97
C LEU A 41 7.32 -1.60 -17.12
N MET A 42 7.43 -1.13 -18.36
CA MET A 42 7.11 -1.92 -19.55
C MET A 42 8.13 -3.01 -19.84
N ALA A 43 9.40 -2.83 -19.44
CA ALA A 43 10.45 -3.84 -19.63
C ALA A 43 10.35 -5.02 -18.65
N SER A 44 9.77 -4.82 -17.46
CA SER A 44 9.58 -5.91 -16.49
C SER A 44 8.34 -6.72 -16.82
N SER A 45 8.41 -8.05 -16.84
CA SER A 45 7.23 -8.93 -16.95
C SER A 45 6.49 -9.15 -15.62
N ARG A 46 7.01 -8.61 -14.51
CA ARG A 46 6.54 -8.87 -13.15
C ARG A 46 5.77 -7.68 -12.58
N SER A 47 4.86 -7.96 -11.65
CA SER A 47 4.29 -6.90 -10.81
C SER A 47 5.24 -6.54 -9.67
N PHE A 48 5.11 -5.34 -9.13
CA PHE A 48 5.83 -4.89 -7.94
C PHE A 48 4.83 -4.74 -6.80
N VAL A 49 4.76 -5.77 -5.98
CA VAL A 49 3.85 -5.86 -4.85
C VAL A 49 4.69 -6.19 -3.63
N ASP A 50 4.69 -5.28 -2.67
CA ASP A 50 5.29 -5.55 -1.38
C ASP A 50 4.56 -6.72 -0.70
N SER A 51 5.29 -7.77 -0.31
CA SER A 51 4.70 -9.00 0.24
C SER A 51 5.67 -9.69 1.19
N PHE A 52 5.29 -9.79 2.46
CA PHE A 52 6.06 -10.44 3.51
C PHE A 52 5.15 -10.96 4.63
N LEU A 53 5.68 -11.84 5.50
CA LEU A 53 4.97 -12.36 6.66
C LEU A 53 4.68 -11.30 7.74
N ASP A 54 3.43 -11.22 8.21
CA ASP A 54 3.04 -10.43 9.39
C ASP A 54 3.28 -11.23 10.69
N LEU A 55 4.51 -11.17 11.21
CA LEU A 55 4.87 -11.85 12.46
C LEU A 55 4.62 -11.01 13.72
N LYS A 56 4.55 -9.67 13.59
CA LYS A 56 4.63 -8.74 14.74
C LYS A 56 3.28 -8.14 15.13
N ASP A 57 2.34 -7.96 14.19
CA ASP A 57 1.17 -7.12 14.43
C ASP A 57 -0.09 -7.90 14.82
N GLY A 58 -0.10 -9.23 14.69
CA GLY A 58 -1.23 -10.08 15.08
C GLY A 58 -2.54 -9.72 14.36
N ARG A 59 -2.44 -9.19 13.12
CA ARG A 59 -3.58 -8.64 12.38
C ARG A 59 -4.45 -9.69 11.72
N TYR A 60 -3.99 -10.94 11.65
CA TYR A 60 -4.78 -12.05 11.14
C TYR A 60 -5.94 -12.42 12.09
N HIS A 61 -7.15 -12.58 11.55
CA HIS A 61 -8.31 -13.02 12.32
C HIS A 61 -8.55 -14.54 12.12
N PRO A 62 -8.54 -15.39 13.16
CA PRO A 62 -8.62 -16.85 13.00
C PRO A 62 -9.83 -17.36 12.22
N LYS A 63 -10.98 -16.67 12.28
CA LYS A 63 -12.20 -17.05 11.53
C LYS A 63 -12.14 -16.77 10.01
N MET A 64 -11.03 -16.21 9.52
CA MET A 64 -10.78 -16.12 8.09
C MET A 64 -10.43 -17.48 7.50
N ALA A 65 -9.90 -18.40 8.32
CA ALA A 65 -9.72 -19.79 7.94
C ALA A 65 -11.08 -20.53 7.85
N PRO A 66 -11.20 -21.53 6.95
CA PRO A 66 -10.16 -22.01 6.04
C PRO A 66 -10.03 -21.22 4.74
N VAL A 67 -10.92 -20.27 4.44
CA VAL A 67 -11.00 -19.59 3.14
C VAL A 67 -9.74 -18.75 2.86
N VAL A 68 -9.24 -18.03 3.86
CA VAL A 68 -7.92 -17.39 3.81
C VAL A 68 -7.06 -18.05 4.89
N PRO A 69 -6.23 -19.04 4.55
CA PRO A 69 -5.34 -19.69 5.49
C PRO A 69 -4.30 -18.73 6.08
N ARG A 70 -3.82 -19.04 7.29
CA ARG A 70 -2.85 -18.19 7.99
C ARG A 70 -1.50 -18.12 7.28
N ASP A 71 -1.08 -19.21 6.66
CA ASP A 71 0.17 -19.29 5.88
C ASP A 71 0.13 -18.51 4.58
N LYS A 72 -1.07 -18.14 4.09
CA LYS A 72 -1.28 -17.25 2.93
C LYS A 72 -1.45 -15.78 3.33
N TRP A 73 -1.57 -15.47 4.62
CA TRP A 73 -1.64 -14.09 5.11
C TRP A 73 -0.33 -13.35 4.83
N ARG A 74 -0.42 -12.24 4.10
CA ARG A 74 0.72 -11.38 3.75
C ARG A 74 0.42 -9.94 4.11
N LYS A 75 1.48 -9.21 4.44
CA LYS A 75 1.50 -7.76 4.61
C LYS A 75 2.36 -7.12 3.53
N GLY A 76 2.02 -5.88 3.17
CA GLY A 76 2.76 -5.06 2.23
C GLY A 76 2.29 -3.61 2.21
N SER A 77 2.96 -2.80 1.40
CA SER A 77 2.51 -1.48 1.01
C SER A 77 1.22 -1.51 0.17
N GLN A 78 0.33 -0.55 0.43
CA GLN A 78 -0.81 -0.24 -0.45
C GLN A 78 -0.38 0.21 -1.86
N TRP A 79 0.83 0.78 -2.00
CA TRP A 79 1.33 1.31 -3.28
C TRP A 79 1.93 0.21 -4.14
N ILE A 80 1.11 -0.31 -5.03
CA ILE A 80 1.44 -1.44 -5.93
C ILE A 80 1.58 -0.98 -7.38
N SER A 81 2.33 -1.77 -8.16
CA SER A 81 2.36 -1.71 -9.62
C SER A 81 2.05 -3.09 -10.18
N LEU A 82 0.94 -3.23 -10.90
CA LEU A 82 0.48 -4.51 -11.44
C LEU A 82 0.68 -4.59 -12.95
N ILE A 83 1.03 -5.78 -13.43
CA ILE A 83 0.79 -6.18 -14.81
C ILE A 83 -0.70 -6.43 -15.02
N ARG A 84 -1.16 -6.41 -16.27
CA ARG A 84 -2.58 -6.57 -16.60
C ARG A 84 -3.23 -7.82 -16.01
N SER A 85 -2.62 -8.99 -16.17
CA SER A 85 -3.17 -10.25 -15.65
C SER A 85 -3.34 -10.24 -14.12
N HIS A 86 -2.46 -9.59 -13.38
CA HIS A 86 -2.61 -9.45 -11.93
C HIS A 86 -3.69 -8.42 -11.55
N ALA A 87 -3.89 -7.37 -12.35
CA ALA A 87 -5.00 -6.44 -12.15
C ALA A 87 -6.36 -7.12 -12.38
N GLU A 88 -6.46 -8.00 -13.38
CA GLU A 88 -7.64 -8.85 -13.64
C GLU A 88 -7.93 -9.74 -12.42
N VAL A 89 -6.93 -10.43 -11.87
CA VAL A 89 -7.08 -11.22 -10.63
C VAL A 89 -7.63 -10.40 -9.46
N VAL A 90 -7.18 -9.15 -9.29
CA VAL A 90 -7.66 -8.26 -8.23
C VAL A 90 -9.12 -7.84 -8.45
N VAL A 91 -9.51 -7.58 -9.70
CA VAL A 91 -10.87 -7.15 -10.06
C VAL A 91 -11.87 -8.29 -10.01
N ASP A 92 -11.45 -9.49 -10.40
CA ASP A 92 -12.29 -10.70 -10.49
C ASP A 92 -12.38 -11.48 -9.17
N ASP A 93 -11.69 -11.04 -8.11
CA ASP A 93 -11.73 -11.73 -6.82
C ASP A 93 -13.12 -11.68 -6.17
N GLU A 94 -13.78 -12.83 -6.07
CA GLU A 94 -15.06 -13.02 -5.37
C GLU A 94 -14.91 -13.79 -4.04
N VAL A 95 -13.69 -14.18 -3.65
CA VAL A 95 -13.45 -15.11 -2.53
C VAL A 95 -12.79 -14.40 -1.35
N VAL A 96 -11.68 -13.71 -1.58
CA VAL A 96 -10.85 -13.12 -0.53
C VAL A 96 -11.47 -11.84 0.00
N LEU A 97 -11.92 -10.93 -0.88
CA LEU A 97 -12.48 -9.64 -0.47
C LEU A 97 -13.71 -9.79 0.44
N PRO A 98 -14.69 -10.68 0.19
CA PRO A 98 -15.82 -10.88 1.12
C PRO A 98 -15.39 -11.31 2.52
N VAL A 99 -14.33 -12.14 2.63
CA VAL A 99 -13.76 -12.56 3.92
C VAL A 99 -13.15 -11.36 4.65
N PHE A 100 -12.36 -10.55 3.94
CA PHE A 100 -11.81 -9.30 4.48
C PHE A 100 -12.93 -8.35 4.93
N LYS A 101 -13.96 -8.14 4.10
CA LYS A 101 -15.13 -7.32 4.45
C LYS A 101 -15.82 -7.82 5.72
N LYS A 102 -15.90 -9.13 5.92
CA LYS A 102 -16.56 -9.74 7.08
C LYS A 102 -15.74 -9.57 8.36
N PHE A 103 -14.44 -9.83 8.32
CA PHE A 103 -13.62 -9.97 9.53
C PHE A 103 -12.69 -8.78 9.82
N CYS A 104 -12.32 -8.00 8.81
CA CYS A 104 -11.45 -6.83 8.96
C CYS A 104 -12.27 -5.56 9.12
N LYS A 105 -12.71 -5.29 10.35
CA LYS A 105 -13.51 -4.12 10.70
C LYS A 105 -12.65 -3.07 11.39
N ARG A 106 -12.60 -1.86 10.84
CA ARG A 106 -11.93 -0.71 11.46
C ARG A 106 -12.66 -0.35 12.74
N ARG A 107 -11.95 -0.36 13.88
CA ARG A 107 -12.49 0.18 15.14
C ARG A 107 -12.95 1.62 14.91
N PRO A 108 -14.12 2.04 15.43
CA PRO A 108 -14.52 3.44 15.33
C PRO A 108 -13.49 4.29 16.08
N ALA A 109 -13.24 5.51 15.60
CA ALA A 109 -12.44 6.46 16.35
C ALA A 109 -13.12 6.73 17.70
N VAL A 110 -12.36 6.63 18.79
CA VAL A 110 -12.83 7.03 20.11
C VAL A 110 -12.94 8.56 20.08
N ASP A 111 -14.16 9.09 20.09
CA ASP A 111 -14.40 10.52 20.26
C ASP A 111 -13.92 10.92 21.67
N THR A 112 -12.85 11.71 21.75
CA THR A 112 -12.26 12.19 23.01
C THR A 112 -12.94 13.44 23.55
N SER A 113 -13.82 14.09 22.77
CA SER A 113 -14.61 15.25 23.20
C SER A 113 -15.84 14.85 24.05
N LYS A 114 -16.23 13.58 24.01
CA LYS A 114 -17.35 12.99 24.79
C LYS A 114 -16.84 12.05 25.88
N GLY A 115 -15.99 12.55 26.78
CA GLY A 115 -15.30 11.76 27.80
C GLY A 115 -16.13 10.60 28.37
N LYS A 116 -15.57 9.38 28.39
CA LYS A 116 -16.21 8.12 28.85
C LYS A 116 -17.67 7.85 28.39
N LEU A 117 -18.21 8.58 27.41
CA LEU A 117 -19.58 8.42 26.92
C LEU A 117 -19.63 7.86 25.49
N ASN A 118 -18.70 6.97 25.13
CA ASN A 118 -18.81 6.15 23.92
C ASN A 118 -19.67 4.88 24.14
N LEU A 119 -20.66 4.93 25.03
CA LEU A 119 -21.63 3.84 25.21
C LEU A 119 -23.06 4.18 24.79
N VAL A 120 -23.37 5.43 24.43
CA VAL A 120 -24.76 5.81 24.18
C VAL A 120 -24.84 6.93 23.14
N SER A 121 -25.04 6.60 21.87
CA SER A 121 -25.64 7.57 20.93
C SER A 121 -26.89 7.06 20.21
N GLU A 122 -27.33 5.83 20.49
CA GLU A 122 -28.65 5.32 20.08
C GLU A 122 -29.25 4.50 21.23
N PHE A 123 -29.60 5.16 22.34
CA PHE A 123 -30.40 4.51 23.38
C PHE A 123 -31.86 4.45 22.90
N ASN A 124 -32.28 3.30 22.39
CA ASN A 124 -33.69 2.96 22.35
C ASN A 124 -34.14 2.67 23.80
N PRO A 125 -35.06 3.44 24.40
CA PRO A 125 -35.44 3.30 25.81
C PRO A 125 -36.06 1.93 26.18
N GLN A 126 -36.37 1.10 25.18
CA GLN A 126 -36.97 -0.23 25.36
C GLN A 126 -35.94 -1.39 25.32
N MET A 127 -34.64 -1.14 25.25
CA MET A 127 -33.63 -2.22 25.29
C MET A 127 -33.30 -2.65 26.73
N ASN A 128 -33.65 -3.89 27.06
CA ASN A 128 -33.33 -4.54 28.35
C ASN A 128 -31.81 -4.57 28.63
N ALA A 129 -31.43 -4.42 29.90
CA ALA A 129 -30.04 -4.32 30.37
C ALA A 129 -29.10 -5.47 29.93
N ILE A 130 -29.63 -6.67 29.66
CA ILE A 130 -28.87 -7.81 29.13
C ILE A 130 -28.31 -7.54 27.71
N ARG A 131 -28.99 -6.71 26.91
CA ARG A 131 -28.51 -6.37 25.56
C ARG A 131 -27.44 -5.29 25.56
N LEU A 132 -27.33 -4.49 26.63
CA LEU A 132 -26.30 -3.43 26.76
C LEU A 132 -24.91 -4.02 26.98
N THR A 133 -24.78 -5.09 27.76
CA THR A 133 -23.51 -5.82 27.93
C THR A 133 -23.09 -6.52 26.64
N ASP A 134 -24.04 -7.13 25.93
CA ASP A 134 -23.78 -7.84 24.67
C ASP A 134 -23.38 -6.87 23.53
N TRP A 135 -23.94 -5.64 23.51
CA TRP A 135 -23.51 -4.56 22.62
C TRP A 135 -22.12 -4.00 22.97
N GLY A 136 -21.83 -3.77 24.26
CA GLY A 136 -20.50 -3.36 24.72
C GLY A 136 -19.40 -4.38 24.39
N ILE A 137 -19.73 -5.68 24.45
CA ILE A 137 -18.85 -6.79 24.05
C ILE A 137 -18.67 -6.85 22.52
N LYS A 138 -19.70 -6.52 21.71
CA LYS A 138 -19.59 -6.44 20.25
C LYS A 138 -18.69 -5.29 19.78
N LEU A 139 -18.72 -4.15 20.45
CA LEU A 139 -17.84 -2.99 20.17
C LEU A 139 -16.36 -3.28 20.47
N GLN A 140 -16.05 -4.12 21.47
CA GLN A 140 -14.67 -4.53 21.79
C GLN A 140 -14.05 -5.52 20.78
N LYS A 141 -14.85 -6.16 19.92
CA LYS A 141 -14.40 -7.22 18.97
C LYS A 141 -14.18 -6.76 17.54
N GLN A 142 -14.03 -5.46 17.27
CA GLN A 142 -13.64 -5.01 15.92
C GLN A 142 -12.13 -5.20 15.73
N HIS A 143 -11.78 -6.12 14.82
CA HIS A 143 -10.42 -6.50 14.49
C HIS A 143 -9.95 -5.73 13.27
N ASN A 144 -9.13 -4.70 13.50
CA ASN A 144 -8.60 -3.89 12.41
C ASN A 144 -7.38 -4.59 11.80
N CYS A 145 -7.60 -5.24 10.66
CA CYS A 145 -6.53 -5.89 9.91
C CYS A 145 -5.67 -4.93 9.08
N ILE A 146 -6.07 -3.66 8.91
CA ILE A 146 -5.48 -2.76 7.89
C ILE A 146 -5.59 -3.41 6.50
N PRO A 147 -6.82 -3.60 6.00
CA PRO A 147 -7.08 -4.49 4.88
C PRO A 147 -6.38 -4.02 3.59
N ASP A 148 -6.19 -2.73 3.42
CA ASP A 148 -5.44 -2.10 2.32
C ASP A 148 -3.95 -2.47 2.25
N GLU A 149 -3.33 -2.84 3.37
CA GLU A 149 -1.93 -3.30 3.43
C GLU A 149 -1.81 -4.83 3.37
N HIS A 150 -2.93 -5.57 3.32
CA HIS A 150 -2.92 -7.03 3.40
C HIS A 150 -3.66 -7.71 2.27
N TYR A 151 -4.68 -7.07 1.69
CA TYR A 151 -5.58 -7.68 0.73
C TYR A 151 -4.87 -8.15 -0.54
N VAL A 152 -4.22 -7.23 -1.27
CA VAL A 152 -3.54 -7.57 -2.52
C VAL A 152 -2.43 -8.59 -2.34
N PRO A 153 -1.47 -8.44 -1.41
CA PRO A 153 -0.41 -9.45 -1.26
C PRO A 153 -0.95 -10.80 -0.79
N THR A 154 -2.01 -10.83 0.04
CA THR A 154 -2.67 -12.09 0.42
C THR A 154 -3.39 -12.73 -0.77
N LEU A 155 -4.07 -11.94 -1.61
CA LEU A 155 -4.72 -12.44 -2.81
C LEU A 155 -3.69 -13.06 -3.78
N ILE A 156 -2.56 -12.40 -4.02
CA ILE A 156 -1.47 -12.93 -4.84
C ILE A 156 -0.95 -14.26 -4.28
N ALA A 157 -0.77 -14.37 -2.96
CA ALA A 157 -0.36 -15.61 -2.33
C ALA A 157 -1.41 -16.73 -2.44
N MET A 158 -2.69 -16.38 -2.31
CA MET A 158 -3.83 -17.30 -2.51
C MET A 158 -3.94 -17.80 -3.95
N SER A 159 -3.62 -16.95 -4.92
CA SER A 159 -3.62 -17.27 -6.35
C SER A 159 -2.35 -17.97 -6.83
N GLU A 160 -1.39 -18.26 -5.94
CA GLU A 160 -0.09 -18.88 -6.26
C GLU A 160 0.80 -18.07 -7.22
N LEU A 161 0.59 -16.74 -7.25
CA LEU A 161 1.30 -15.81 -8.13
C LEU A 161 2.51 -15.12 -7.46
N GLU A 162 2.95 -15.59 -6.28
CA GLU A 162 4.13 -15.00 -5.60
C GLU A 162 5.41 -15.13 -6.44
N GLY A 163 5.48 -16.14 -7.32
CA GLY A 163 6.58 -16.34 -8.27
C GLY A 163 6.66 -15.27 -9.37
N ASP A 164 5.56 -14.56 -9.64
CA ASP A 164 5.40 -13.62 -10.74
C ASP A 164 5.45 -12.14 -10.31
N ILE A 165 5.74 -11.91 -9.02
CA ILE A 165 5.92 -10.56 -8.46
C ILE A 165 7.37 -10.34 -8.03
N GLU A 166 7.87 -9.12 -8.19
CA GLU A 166 8.93 -8.65 -7.31
C GLU A 166 8.31 -8.27 -5.98
N ARG A 167 8.77 -8.90 -4.89
CA ARG A 167 8.22 -8.75 -3.54
C ARG A 167 8.70 -7.46 -2.87
N ARG A 168 8.50 -6.34 -3.57
CA ARG A 168 8.82 -4.97 -3.17
C ARG A 168 7.89 -3.96 -3.86
N THR A 169 7.72 -2.80 -3.23
CA THR A 169 7.04 -1.64 -3.86
C THR A 169 8.04 -0.77 -4.63
N LEU A 170 7.55 -0.06 -5.66
CA LEU A 170 8.29 1.00 -6.35
C LEU A 170 8.10 2.39 -5.72
N THR A 171 7.38 2.49 -4.60
CA THR A 171 7.09 3.76 -3.93
C THR A 171 7.81 3.87 -2.59
N TYR A 172 8.84 4.71 -2.53
CA TYR A 172 9.57 4.98 -1.30
C TYR A 172 8.67 5.66 -0.26
N THR A 173 8.70 5.15 0.97
CA THR A 173 7.98 5.73 2.10
C THR A 173 8.91 5.83 3.30
N LEU A 174 9.11 7.04 3.84
CA LEU A 174 9.89 7.25 5.05
C LEU A 174 9.00 7.11 6.29
N TRP A 175 9.38 6.21 7.19
CA TRP A 175 8.73 6.05 8.50
C TRP A 175 9.59 6.63 9.61
N ASN A 176 8.97 7.29 10.58
CA ASN A 176 9.69 7.81 11.73
C ASN A 176 9.95 6.69 12.74
N GLN A 177 11.15 6.09 12.68
CA GLN A 177 11.53 4.98 13.56
C GLN A 177 11.70 5.39 15.04
N SER A 178 11.80 6.70 15.33
CA SER A 178 11.94 7.21 16.71
C SER A 178 10.61 7.60 17.37
N ALA A 179 9.49 7.54 16.64
CA ALA A 179 8.18 7.81 17.21
C ALA A 179 7.75 6.63 18.11
N THR A 180 7.41 6.91 19.37
CA THR A 180 6.92 5.86 20.28
C THR A 180 5.53 5.38 19.84
N LYS A 181 5.17 4.12 20.09
CA LYS A 181 3.85 3.56 19.71
C LYS A 181 2.64 4.32 20.29
N MET A 182 2.87 5.18 21.30
CA MET A 182 1.86 6.05 21.90
C MET A 182 1.65 7.38 21.14
N ASP A 183 2.57 7.76 20.24
CA ASP A 183 2.38 8.92 19.38
C ASP A 183 1.53 8.56 18.15
N ASN A 184 0.45 9.31 17.94
CA ASN A 184 -0.34 9.22 16.70
C ASN A 184 0.50 9.47 15.43
N LYS A 185 1.69 10.07 15.57
CA LYS A 185 2.67 10.28 14.49
C LYS A 185 3.44 9.02 14.07
N ALA A 186 3.48 7.96 14.90
CA ALA A 186 4.13 6.70 14.54
C ALA A 186 3.34 5.89 13.49
N TRP A 187 2.04 6.15 13.37
CA TRP A 187 1.12 5.42 12.50
C TRP A 187 1.07 5.93 11.07
N HIS A 188 1.77 7.02 10.77
CA HIS A 188 1.79 7.65 9.45
C HIS A 188 3.23 7.91 8.98
N PRO A 189 3.49 7.76 7.68
CA PRO A 189 4.76 8.16 7.10
C PRO A 189 5.08 9.64 7.34
N VAL A 190 6.37 9.94 7.39
CA VAL A 190 6.88 11.31 7.44
C VAL A 190 6.42 12.07 6.18
N THR A 191 5.97 13.31 6.39
CA THR A 191 5.67 14.22 5.28
C THR A 191 6.86 15.13 5.04
N PHE A 192 7.47 15.00 3.86
CA PHE A 192 8.53 15.90 3.39
C PHE A 192 7.93 17.28 3.13
N ASN A 193 8.49 18.30 3.77
CA ASN A 193 8.16 19.71 3.51
C ASN A 193 9.16 20.32 2.52
N TYR A 194 8.97 21.61 2.22
CA TYR A 194 9.83 22.34 1.29
C TYR A 194 11.33 22.17 1.64
N ALA A 195 11.69 22.31 2.91
CA ALA A 195 13.08 22.16 3.37
C ALA A 195 13.63 20.74 3.19
N ASP A 196 12.80 19.72 3.43
CA ASP A 196 13.18 18.31 3.41
C ASP A 196 13.34 17.75 1.98
N ALA A 197 12.64 18.34 1.00
CA ALA A 197 12.65 17.94 -0.40
C ALA A 197 13.84 18.52 -1.20
N SER A 198 15.05 18.39 -0.65
CA SER A 198 16.28 18.85 -1.31
C SER A 198 16.77 17.87 -2.39
N PRO A 199 17.53 18.34 -3.40
CA PRO A 199 18.16 17.47 -4.39
C PRO A 199 19.04 16.38 -3.77
N LYS A 200 19.77 16.73 -2.70
CA LYS A 200 20.57 15.76 -1.92
C LYS A 200 19.69 14.65 -1.36
N ARG A 201 18.56 14.99 -0.74
CA ARG A 201 17.64 13.99 -0.18
C ARG A 201 17.05 13.07 -1.23
N LEU A 202 16.72 13.60 -2.41
CA LEU A 202 16.21 12.80 -3.52
C LEU A 202 17.28 11.87 -4.09
N LYS A 203 18.53 12.35 -4.16
CA LYS A 203 19.66 11.51 -4.53
C LYS A 203 19.83 10.35 -3.54
N GLU A 204 19.77 10.62 -2.24
CA GLU A 204 19.81 9.57 -1.20
C GLU A 204 18.71 8.51 -1.40
N ILE A 205 17.49 8.92 -1.77
CA ILE A 205 16.40 7.97 -2.07
C ILE A 205 16.69 7.16 -3.34
N LYS A 206 17.23 7.80 -4.39
CA LYS A 206 17.59 7.16 -5.66
C LYS A 206 18.77 6.19 -5.53
N ASP A 207 19.68 6.45 -4.60
CA ASP A 207 20.87 5.62 -4.35
C ASP A 207 20.55 4.34 -3.55
N ILE A 208 19.30 4.16 -3.08
CA ILE A 208 18.87 2.92 -2.43
C ILE A 208 18.82 1.78 -3.46
N ASN A 209 19.56 0.71 -3.17
CA ASN A 209 19.72 -0.46 -4.05
C ASN A 209 19.13 -1.76 -3.47
N HIS A 210 18.55 -1.73 -2.27
CA HIS A 210 17.86 -2.87 -1.67
C HIS A 210 16.75 -2.44 -0.71
N VAL A 211 15.85 -3.38 -0.40
CA VAL A 211 14.82 -3.26 0.64
C VAL A 211 14.97 -4.44 1.61
N HIS A 212 15.01 -4.14 2.91
CA HIS A 212 15.13 -5.16 3.95
C HIS A 212 13.80 -5.42 4.66
N TYR A 213 13.42 -6.69 4.75
CA TYR A 213 12.21 -7.21 5.38
C TYR A 213 12.56 -7.93 6.67
N GLU A 214 12.49 -7.19 7.78
CA GLU A 214 12.88 -7.71 9.11
C GLU A 214 12.12 -8.97 9.52
N SER A 215 10.83 -9.08 9.20
CA SER A 215 10.01 -10.23 9.61
C SER A 215 10.44 -11.53 8.96
N GLU A 216 11.15 -11.48 7.85
CA GLU A 216 11.63 -12.65 7.11
C GLU A 216 13.15 -12.74 7.10
N ALA A 217 13.86 -11.81 7.76
CA ALA A 217 15.30 -11.62 7.63
C ALA A 217 15.76 -11.63 6.16
N ARG A 218 14.94 -11.05 5.27
CA ARG A 218 15.12 -11.10 3.82
C ARG A 218 15.55 -9.73 3.29
N THR A 219 16.47 -9.74 2.32
CA THR A 219 16.85 -8.54 1.57
C THR A 219 16.51 -8.73 0.10
N GLU A 220 15.67 -7.84 -0.43
CA GLU A 220 15.38 -7.75 -1.86
C GLU A 220 16.33 -6.74 -2.50
N TRP A 221 17.27 -7.25 -3.29
CA TRP A 221 18.17 -6.42 -4.07
C TRP A 221 17.49 -6.00 -5.37
N CYS A 222 17.51 -4.71 -5.67
CA CYS A 222 16.84 -4.16 -6.85
C CYS A 222 17.73 -4.38 -8.07
N GLN A 223 17.57 -5.55 -8.70
CA GLN A 223 18.40 -6.00 -9.81
C GLN A 223 17.54 -6.62 -10.91
N THR A 224 17.97 -6.41 -12.15
CA THR A 224 17.44 -7.09 -13.33
C THR A 224 18.62 -7.66 -14.11
N ASN A 225 18.64 -8.98 -14.34
CA ASN A 225 19.75 -9.70 -15.00
C ASN A 225 21.13 -9.30 -14.43
N SER A 226 21.25 -9.34 -13.10
CA SER A 226 22.48 -8.97 -12.36
C SER A 226 22.93 -7.51 -12.49
N THR A 227 22.14 -6.66 -13.13
CA THR A 227 22.37 -5.21 -13.21
C THR A 227 21.52 -4.51 -12.17
N PHE A 228 22.13 -3.62 -11.37
CA PHE A 228 21.36 -2.81 -10.42
C PHE A 228 20.43 -1.85 -11.15
N VAL A 229 19.18 -1.82 -10.69
CA VAL A 229 18.15 -0.90 -11.16
C VAL A 229 17.60 -0.13 -9.97
N PRO A 230 17.02 1.07 -10.17
CA PRO A 230 16.42 1.81 -9.07
C PRO A 230 15.39 0.99 -8.29
N CYS A 231 15.45 1.05 -6.96
CA CYS A 231 14.44 0.42 -6.12
C CYS A 231 13.09 1.13 -6.16
N PHE A 232 13.11 2.45 -6.30
CA PHE A 232 11.91 3.27 -6.21
C PHE A 232 11.81 4.18 -7.43
N LEU A 233 10.64 4.21 -8.04
CA LEU A 233 10.30 5.16 -9.12
C LEU A 233 9.52 6.36 -8.60
N PHE A 234 8.87 6.19 -7.44
CA PHE A 234 8.07 7.22 -6.77
C PHE A 234 8.49 7.37 -5.31
N ALA A 235 8.16 8.51 -4.71
CA ALA A 235 8.35 8.73 -3.29
C ALA A 235 7.16 9.44 -2.65
N ARG A 236 6.93 9.18 -1.36
CA ARG A 236 5.87 9.78 -0.54
C ARG A 236 6.28 9.91 0.94
N LYS A 237 5.65 10.78 1.74
CA LYS A 237 4.57 11.72 1.41
C LYS A 237 5.13 13.13 1.24
N PHE A 238 4.81 13.83 0.15
CA PHE A 238 5.28 15.19 -0.08
C PHE A 238 4.14 16.19 0.15
N SER A 239 4.43 17.30 0.85
CA SER A 239 3.48 18.42 0.93
C SER A 239 3.46 19.21 -0.39
N ARG A 240 2.45 20.06 -0.58
CA ARG A 240 2.36 20.93 -1.77
C ARG A 240 3.63 21.78 -1.95
N GLY A 241 4.16 22.35 -0.86
CA GLY A 241 5.39 23.14 -0.91
C GLY A 241 6.59 22.30 -1.36
N ALA A 242 6.70 21.07 -0.86
CA ALA A 242 7.74 20.14 -1.28
C ALA A 242 7.63 19.80 -2.76
N ALA A 243 6.43 19.45 -3.25
CA ALA A 243 6.20 19.14 -4.66
C ALA A 243 6.52 20.34 -5.58
N MET A 244 6.14 21.56 -5.19
CA MET A 244 6.46 22.77 -5.96
C MET A 244 7.97 22.99 -6.07
N ARG A 245 8.73 22.72 -5.02
CA ARG A 245 10.21 22.78 -5.05
C ARG A 245 10.79 21.84 -6.10
N LEU A 246 10.30 20.59 -6.14
CA LEU A 246 10.76 19.58 -7.10
C LEU A 246 10.53 20.01 -8.55
N LEU A 247 9.36 20.62 -8.81
CA LEU A 247 9.01 21.15 -10.11
C LEU A 247 9.88 22.35 -10.50
N SER A 248 10.10 23.30 -9.58
CA SER A 248 10.90 24.50 -9.86
C SER A 248 12.39 24.20 -10.05
N GLU A 249 12.92 23.22 -9.34
CA GLU A 249 14.34 22.83 -9.43
C GLU A 249 14.60 21.83 -10.58
N GLY A 250 13.57 21.43 -11.34
CA GLY A 250 13.71 20.56 -12.51
C GLY A 250 14.21 19.14 -12.19
N VAL A 251 13.95 18.65 -10.97
CA VAL A 251 14.51 17.37 -10.49
C VAL A 251 13.97 16.17 -11.27
N VAL A 252 12.79 16.33 -11.86
CA VAL A 252 12.16 15.41 -12.78
C VAL A 252 12.30 16.05 -14.15
N GLY A 253 13.38 15.70 -14.88
CA GLY A 253 13.72 16.33 -16.16
C GLY A 253 12.58 16.28 -17.20
N PRO A 254 12.70 17.03 -18.31
CA PRO A 254 11.63 17.15 -19.30
C PRO A 254 11.22 15.79 -19.87
N PHE A 255 9.96 15.69 -20.30
CA PHE A 255 9.46 14.55 -21.06
C PHE A 255 10.16 14.51 -22.43
N ASP A 256 10.67 13.33 -22.80
CA ASP A 256 11.29 13.09 -24.10
C ASP A 256 10.49 12.02 -24.85
N ALA A 257 9.67 12.45 -25.81
CA ALA A 257 8.84 11.57 -26.64
C ALA A 257 9.67 10.64 -27.55
N SER A 258 10.89 11.05 -27.93
CA SER A 258 11.76 10.27 -28.84
C SER A 258 12.17 8.94 -28.21
N SER A 259 12.33 8.94 -26.89
CA SER A 259 12.68 7.76 -26.10
C SER A 259 11.59 6.67 -26.02
N LEU A 260 10.36 6.95 -26.46
CA LEU A 260 9.27 5.95 -26.56
C LEU A 260 9.26 5.22 -27.90
N LEU A 261 9.96 5.75 -28.92
CA LEU A 261 9.97 5.22 -30.29
C LEU A 261 11.17 4.29 -30.58
N GLY A 262 12.13 4.21 -29.64
CA GLY A 262 13.39 3.47 -29.83
C GLY A 262 13.34 2.01 -29.37
N ASN A 263 12.44 1.21 -29.94
CA ASN A 263 12.52 -0.27 -30.01
C ASN A 263 11.31 -0.81 -30.82
N SER A 264 11.26 -0.46 -32.11
CA SER A 264 10.46 -1.17 -33.11
C SER A 264 11.35 -2.18 -33.84
#